data_AF-A0A136H6M0-F1
#
_entry.id   AF-A0A136H6M0-F1
#
_cell.length_a   1.000
_cell.length_b   1.000
_cell.length_c   1.000
_cell.angle_alpha   90.00
_cell.angle_beta   90.00
_cell.angle_gamma   90.00
#
_symmetry.space_group_name_H-M   'P 1'
#
loop_
_entity.id
_entity.type
_entity.pdbx_description
1 polymer ?
#
loop_
_entity_poly.entity_id
_entity_poly.type
_entity_poly.pdbx_seq_one_letter_code
_entity_poly.pdbx_strand_id
1 'polypeptide(L)'
;MTINAALRLMAGLVVLTSLALGTYLNANWYYLTGFVGLNLFQSAFTGWCPAILVFKKLGLKAECPTDKGVTVNQAVHIIAGSVIILTVGAVLFLHVTPMTLIITAIIGASLTQSAFTGWCPAMMIASMLGCKKTTAS
;
A
#
# COMPACT_ATOMS: atom_id res chain seq x y z
N MET A 1 -7.41 -13.01 8.54
CA MET A 1 -6.69 -11.94 7.80
C MET A 1 -5.20 -12.14 7.99
N THR A 2 -4.38 -12.05 6.93
CA THR A 2 -2.92 -12.07 7.07
C THR A 2 -2.40 -10.67 7.37
N ILE A 3 -1.19 -10.55 7.92
CA ILE A 3 -0.56 -9.24 8.18
C ILE A 3 -0.51 -8.40 6.90
N ASN A 4 -0.17 -8.99 5.75
CA ASN A 4 -0.05 -8.26 4.49
C ASN A 4 -1.40 -7.75 3.95
N ALA A 5 -2.50 -8.46 4.23
CA ALA A 5 -3.85 -7.98 3.90
C ALA A 5 -4.27 -6.83 4.82
N ALA A 6 -4.00 -6.93 6.12
CA ALA A 6 -4.26 -5.86 7.08
C ALA A 6 -3.43 -4.60 6.78
N LEU A 7 -2.18 -4.77 6.34
CA LEU A 7 -1.29 -3.67 5.98
C LEU A 7 -1.81 -2.90 4.74
N ARG A 8 -2.30 -3.63 3.73
CA ARG A 8 -2.96 -3.04 2.55
C ARG A 8 -4.26 -2.32 2.89
N LEU A 9 -5.07 -2.91 3.77
CA LEU A 9 -6.30 -2.28 4.26
C LEU A 9 -6.01 -0.97 4.98
N MET A 10 -5.07 -1.01 5.94
CA MET A 10 -4.68 0.15 6.72
C MET A 10 -4.09 1.24 5.81
N ALA A 11 -3.21 0.87 4.88
CA ALA A 11 -2.65 1.82 3.92
C ALA A 11 -3.74 2.46 3.05
N GLY A 12 -4.67 1.67 2.51
CA GLY A 12 -5.77 2.17 1.69
C GLY A 12 -6.68 3.15 2.45
N LEU A 13 -7.06 2.80 3.69
CA LEU A 13 -7.87 3.67 4.55
C LEU A 13 -7.13 4.97 4.88
N VAL A 14 -5.87 4.90 5.30
CA VAL A 14 -5.10 6.11 5.65
C VAL A 14 -4.91 7.00 4.43
N VAL A 15 -4.63 6.44 3.25
CA VAL A 15 -4.51 7.20 2.00
C VAL A 15 -5.83 7.90 1.67
N LEU A 16 -6.97 7.20 1.69
CA LEU A 16 -8.28 7.78 1.40
C LEU A 16 -8.67 8.87 2.40
N THR A 17 -8.48 8.62 3.69
CA THR A 17 -8.76 9.60 4.75
C THR A 17 -7.85 10.83 4.61
N SER A 18 -6.55 10.62 4.38
CA SER A 18 -5.59 11.72 4.21
C SER A 18 -5.88 12.52 2.94
N LEU A 19 -6.35 11.87 1.87
CA LEU A 19 -6.77 12.53 0.64
C LEU A 19 -8.00 13.42 0.89
N ALA A 20 -9.03 12.88 1.55
CA ALA A 20 -10.23 13.63 1.89
C ALA A 20 -9.89 14.84 2.79
N LEU A 21 -9.09 14.64 3.84
CA LEU A 21 -8.65 15.75 4.68
C LEU A 21 -7.72 16.72 3.94
N GLY A 22 -6.92 16.23 2.99
CA GLY A 22 -6.10 17.03 2.08
C GLY A 22 -6.93 17.97 1.21
N THR A 23 -8.09 17.51 0.73
CA THR A 23 -9.01 18.31 -0.09
C THR A 23 -9.89 19.24 0.73
N TYR A 24 -10.33 18.84 1.92
CA TYR A 24 -11.29 19.60 2.71
C TYR A 24 -10.66 20.52 3.77
N LEU A 25 -9.46 20.20 4.28
CA LEU A 25 -8.81 20.96 5.35
C LEU A 25 -7.53 21.65 4.87
N ASN A 26 -6.51 20.88 4.49
CA ASN A 26 -5.18 21.42 4.17
C ASN A 26 -4.30 20.43 3.40
N ALA A 27 -3.52 20.92 2.43
CA ALA A 27 -2.61 20.11 1.62
C ALA A 27 -1.51 19.38 2.44
N ASN A 28 -1.24 19.81 3.69
CA ASN A 28 -0.27 19.15 4.56
C ASN A 28 -0.62 17.69 4.89
N TRP A 29 -1.88 17.27 4.73
CA TRP A 29 -2.27 15.87 4.90
C TRP A 29 -1.64 14.94 3.85
N TYR A 30 -1.20 15.45 2.70
CA TYR A 30 -0.47 14.65 1.71
C TYR A 30 0.89 14.16 2.20
N TYR A 31 1.53 14.85 3.16
CA TYR A 31 2.75 14.35 3.79
C TYR A 31 2.52 13.05 4.55
N LEU A 32 1.35 12.90 5.18
CA LEU A 32 0.97 11.66 5.85
C LEU A 32 0.81 10.51 4.85
N THR A 33 0.15 10.78 3.71
CA THR A 33 0.02 9.84 2.60
C THR A 33 1.39 9.40 2.07
N GLY A 34 2.29 10.36 1.84
CA GLY A 34 3.66 10.09 1.39
C GLY A 34 4.46 9.27 2.41
N PHE A 35 4.32 9.57 3.71
CA PHE A 35 4.96 8.80 4.78
C PHE A 35 4.49 7.35 4.79
N VAL A 36 3.18 7.10 4.68
CA VAL A 36 2.65 5.73 4.60
C VAL A 36 3.14 5.01 3.34
N GLY A 37 3.19 5.70 2.19
CA GLY A 37 3.75 5.16 0.95
C GLY A 37 5.22 4.76 1.08
N LEU A 38 6.03 5.59 1.75
CA LEU A 38 7.43 5.30 2.04
C LEU A 38 7.61 4.10 2.96
N ASN A 39 6.78 3.97 3.99
CA ASN A 39 6.79 2.82 4.89
C ASN A 39 6.41 1.53 4.16
N LEU A 40 5.45 1.58 3.23
CA LEU A 40 5.12 0.44 2.36
C LEU A 40 6.30 0.06 1.47
N PHE A 41 6.94 1.06 0.86
CA PHE A 41 8.09 0.84 0.01
C PHE A 41 9.24 0.21 0.79
N GLN A 42 9.63 0.77 1.94
CA GLN A 42 10.67 0.20 2.78
C GLN A 42 10.33 -1.20 3.27
N SER A 43 9.10 -1.43 3.73
CA SER A 43 8.64 -2.75 4.18
C SER A 43 8.83 -3.84 3.13
N ALA A 44 8.77 -3.50 1.85
CA ALA A 44 8.92 -4.46 0.77
C ALA A 44 10.39 -4.84 0.48
N PHE A 45 11.35 -3.99 0.86
CA PHE A 45 12.78 -4.29 0.70
C PHE A 45 13.41 -4.82 1.99
N THR A 46 13.06 -4.24 3.14
CA THR A 46 13.69 -4.56 4.42
C THR A 46 12.91 -5.57 5.25
N GLY A 47 11.63 -5.81 4.92
CA GLY A 47 10.73 -6.64 5.73
C GLY A 47 10.40 -6.04 7.10
N TRP A 48 10.86 -4.81 7.37
CA TRP A 48 10.72 -4.15 8.67
C TRP A 48 9.84 -2.90 8.51
N CYS A 49 8.67 -2.93 9.16
CA CYS A 49 7.74 -1.81 9.21
C CYS A 49 7.06 -1.77 10.59
N PRO A 50 6.93 -0.61 11.25
CA PRO A 50 6.27 -0.49 12.55
C PRO A 50 4.86 -1.08 12.54
N ALA A 51 4.13 -0.93 11.43
CA ALA A 51 2.79 -1.48 11.27
C ALA A 51 2.76 -3.02 11.37
N ILE A 52 3.79 -3.71 10.84
CA ILE A 52 3.91 -5.17 10.96
C ILE A 52 4.05 -5.57 12.43
N LEU A 53 4.84 -4.84 13.21
CA LEU A 53 5.01 -5.12 14.65
C LEU A 53 3.70 -4.93 15.40
N VAL A 54 2.93 -3.90 15.09
CA VAL A 54 1.59 -3.66 15.67
C VAL A 54 0.65 -4.80 15.31
N PHE A 55 0.56 -5.18 14.03
CA PHE A 55 -0.29 -6.28 13.59
C PHE A 55 0.12 -7.65 14.14
N LYS A 56 1.43 -7.88 14.31
CA LYS A 56 1.96 -9.08 14.97
C LYS A 56 1.59 -9.12 16.45
N LYS A 57 1.62 -7.98 17.15
CA LYS A 57 1.12 -7.86 18.53
C LYS A 57 -0.39 -8.07 18.65
N LEU A 58 -1.14 -7.71 17.61
CA LEU A 58 -2.59 -7.99 17.51
C LEU A 58 -2.91 -9.46 17.18
N GLY A 59 -1.90 -10.34 17.07
CA GLY A 59 -2.10 -11.78 16.86
C GLY A 59 -2.48 -12.17 15.42
N LEU A 60 -2.30 -11.28 14.45
CA LEU A 60 -2.53 -11.62 13.04
C LEU A 60 -1.47 -12.59 12.53
N LYS A 61 -1.89 -13.55 11.70
CA LYS A 61 -1.00 -14.53 11.08
C LYS A 61 0.03 -13.83 10.17
N ALA A 62 1.30 -13.94 10.55
CA ALA A 62 2.42 -13.57 9.71
C ALA A 62 2.58 -14.62 8.61
N GLU A 63 2.80 -14.17 7.39
CA GLU A 63 3.10 -15.06 6.29
C GLU A 63 4.61 -15.36 6.32
N CYS A 64 5.00 -16.63 6.36
CA CYS A 64 6.41 -17.00 6.25
C CYS A 64 6.84 -16.90 4.77
N PRO A 65 7.97 -16.24 4.46
CA PRO A 65 8.52 -16.26 3.11
C PRO A 65 9.07 -17.66 2.83
N THR A 66 8.35 -18.43 2.00
CA THR A 66 8.73 -19.79 1.59
C THR A 66 9.25 -19.80 0.16
N ASP A 67 10.26 -18.97 -0.20
CA ASP A 67 11.08 -19.17 -1.42
C ASP A 67 12.24 -18.15 -1.52
N LYS A 68 13.28 -18.47 -2.32
CA LYS A 68 14.31 -17.50 -2.75
C LYS A 68 13.80 -16.65 -3.93
N GLY A 69 12.71 -15.88 -3.73
CA GLY A 69 12.09 -15.08 -4.79
C GLY A 69 11.20 -13.94 -4.30
N VAL A 70 10.81 -13.05 -5.21
CA VAL A 70 9.93 -11.92 -4.92
C VAL A 70 8.49 -12.42 -4.76
N THR A 71 7.88 -12.12 -3.60
CA THR A 71 6.48 -12.50 -3.33
C THR A 71 5.50 -11.54 -4.00
N VAL A 72 4.30 -12.01 -4.35
CA VAL A 72 3.22 -11.15 -4.89
C VAL A 72 2.92 -9.98 -3.95
N ASN A 73 2.91 -10.23 -2.64
CA ASN A 73 2.60 -9.20 -1.64
C ASN A 73 3.71 -8.14 -1.53
N GLN A 74 4.96 -8.57 -1.66
CA GLN A 74 6.11 -7.67 -1.73
C GLN A 74 6.05 -6.80 -3.00
N ALA A 75 5.76 -7.41 -4.16
CA ALA A 75 5.60 -6.66 -5.41
C ALA A 75 4.47 -5.62 -5.31
N VAL A 76 3.32 -5.98 -4.73
CA VAL A 76 2.20 -5.04 -4.52
C VAL A 76 2.61 -3.86 -3.65
N HIS A 77 3.37 -4.06 -2.58
CA HIS A 77 3.85 -2.96 -1.74
C HIS A 77 4.88 -2.07 -2.45
N ILE A 78 5.77 -2.63 -3.28
CA ILE A 78 6.70 -1.84 -4.12
C ILE A 78 5.93 -0.99 -5.13
N ILE A 79 4.98 -1.59 -5.83
CA ILE A 79 4.18 -0.91 -6.85
C ILE A 79 3.33 0.18 -6.20
N ALA A 80 2.57 -0.16 -5.15
CA ALA A 80 1.73 0.82 -4.45
C ALA A 80 2.56 1.94 -3.81
N GLY A 81 3.65 1.61 -3.12
CA GLY A 81 4.54 2.58 -2.48
C GLY A 81 5.18 3.53 -3.48
N SER A 82 5.72 3.01 -4.59
CA SER A 82 6.36 3.85 -5.63
C SER A 82 5.35 4.77 -6.31
N VAL A 83 4.14 4.28 -6.64
CA VAL A 83 3.10 5.10 -7.25
C VAL A 83 2.58 6.17 -6.27
N ILE A 84 2.38 5.85 -4.98
CA ILE A 84 1.96 6.83 -3.97
C ILE A 84 3.03 7.93 -3.80
N ILE A 85 4.31 7.56 -3.70
CA ILE A 85 5.41 8.54 -3.54
C ILE A 85 5.50 9.44 -4.77
N LEU A 86 5.46 8.88 -5.99
CA LEU A 86 5.51 9.67 -7.22
C LEU A 86 4.33 10.61 -7.36
N THR A 87 3.12 10.14 -7.07
CA THR A 87 1.90 10.96 -7.17
C THR A 87 1.88 12.07 -6.13
N VAL A 88 2.18 11.77 -4.87
CA VAL A 88 2.26 12.79 -3.81
C VAL A 88 3.38 13.79 -4.07
N GLY A 89 4.55 13.32 -4.51
CA GLY A 89 5.66 14.18 -4.92
C GLY A 89 5.25 15.11 -6.06
N ALA A 90 4.58 14.59 -7.09
CA ALA A 90 4.07 15.41 -8.19
C ALA A 90 3.04 16.45 -7.70
N VAL A 91 2.12 16.08 -6.80
CA VAL A 91 1.13 17.01 -6.24
C VAL A 91 1.81 18.13 -5.43
N LEU A 92 2.80 17.79 -4.60
CA LEU A 92 3.51 18.75 -3.75
C LEU A 92 4.45 19.67 -4.55
N PHE A 93 5.16 19.15 -5.57
CA PHE A 93 6.15 19.92 -6.34
C PHE A 93 5.57 20.66 -7.55
N LEU A 94 4.54 20.12 -8.21
CA LEU A 94 3.99 20.69 -9.45
C LEU A 94 2.62 21.36 -9.24
N HIS A 95 2.05 21.34 -8.02
CA HIS A 95 0.71 21.89 -7.71
C HIS A 95 -0.42 21.38 -8.64
N VAL A 96 -0.21 20.25 -9.32
CA VAL A 96 -1.20 19.65 -10.24
C VAL A 96 -2.29 19.01 -9.39
N THR A 97 -3.43 19.68 -9.24
CA THR A 97 -4.33 19.47 -8.08
C THR A 97 -5.64 18.70 -8.32
N PRO A 98 -6.32 18.69 -9.49
CA PRO A 98 -7.58 17.94 -9.59
C PRO A 98 -7.46 16.50 -10.12
N MET A 99 -6.64 16.26 -11.15
CA MET A 99 -6.62 14.96 -11.85
C MET A 99 -5.79 13.87 -11.14
N THR A 100 -4.71 14.26 -10.47
CA THR A 100 -3.79 13.36 -9.74
C THR A 100 -4.42 12.78 -8.47
N LEU A 101 -5.33 13.54 -7.83
CA LEU A 101 -6.08 13.08 -6.66
C LEU A 101 -7.05 11.95 -7.00
N ILE A 102 -7.64 11.96 -8.20
CA ILE A 102 -8.51 10.88 -8.67
C ILE A 102 -7.72 9.57 -8.78
N ILE A 103 -6.50 9.63 -9.32
CA ILE A 103 -5.63 8.45 -9.45
C ILE A 103 -5.26 7.90 -8.06
N THR A 104 -4.90 8.78 -7.11
CA THR A 104 -4.58 8.35 -5.74
C THR A 104 -5.80 7.81 -4.99
N ALA A 105 -6.99 8.38 -5.22
CA ALA A 105 -8.25 7.86 -4.71
C ALA A 105 -8.55 6.45 -5.25
N ILE A 106 -8.37 6.23 -6.56
CA ILE A 106 -8.56 4.91 -7.20
C ILE A 106 -7.59 3.89 -6.61
N ILE A 107 -6.32 4.26 -6.40
CA ILE A 107 -5.32 3.37 -5.79
C ILE A 107 -5.69 3.05 -4.34
N GLY A 108 -6.09 4.04 -3.55
CA GLY A 108 -6.54 3.86 -2.16
C GLY A 108 -7.77 2.96 -2.05
N ALA A 109 -8.75 3.14 -2.94
CA ALA A 109 -9.92 2.28 -3.05
C ALA A 109 -9.55 0.86 -3.47
N SER A 110 -8.64 0.72 -4.44
CA SER A 110 -8.15 -0.58 -4.93
C SER A 110 -7.39 -1.35 -3.85
N LEU A 111 -6.58 -0.66 -3.04
CA LEU A 111 -5.89 -1.25 -1.88
C LEU A 111 -6.89 -1.75 -0.84
N THR A 112 -7.89 -0.93 -0.52
CA THR A 112 -8.92 -1.27 0.47
C THR A 112 -9.76 -2.46 0.00
N GLN A 113 -10.21 -2.44 -1.27
CA GLN A 113 -10.96 -3.55 -1.87
C GLN A 113 -10.13 -4.84 -1.88
N SER A 114 -8.82 -4.75 -2.22
CA SER A 114 -7.93 -5.91 -2.27
C SER A 114 -7.83 -6.67 -0.94
N ALA A 115 -8.01 -5.96 0.18
CA ALA A 115 -7.93 -6.55 1.50
C ALA A 115 -9.18 -7.35 1.89
N PHE A 116 -10.35 -7.02 1.31
CA PHE A 116 -11.61 -7.73 1.56
C PHE A 116 -11.89 -8.80 0.51
N THR A 117 -11.71 -8.48 -0.76
CA THR A 117 -12.05 -9.39 -1.87
C THR A 117 -10.91 -10.35 -2.20
N GLY A 118 -9.68 -10.08 -1.75
CA GLY A 118 -8.50 -10.82 -2.18
C GLY A 118 -8.21 -10.68 -3.68
N TRP A 119 -8.89 -9.76 -4.38
CA TRP A 119 -8.79 -9.57 -5.83
C TRP A 119 -8.52 -8.09 -6.15
N CYS A 120 -7.35 -7.82 -6.72
CA CYS A 120 -6.93 -6.51 -7.18
C CYS A 120 -6.12 -6.66 -8.47
N PRO A 121 -6.25 -5.78 -9.47
CA PRO A 121 -5.54 -5.88 -10.75
C PRO A 121 -4.02 -6.04 -10.56
N ALA A 122 -3.45 -5.38 -9.55
CA ALA A 122 -2.04 -5.48 -9.21
C ALA A 122 -1.61 -6.92 -8.82
N MET A 123 -2.46 -7.69 -8.13
CA MET A 123 -2.17 -9.08 -7.80
C MET A 123 -2.26 -9.99 -9.03
N MET A 124 -3.16 -9.69 -9.96
CA MET A 124 -3.26 -10.42 -11.23
C MET A 124 -2.02 -10.18 -12.09
N ILE A 125 -1.60 -8.93 -12.23
CA ILE A 125 -0.37 -8.56 -12.97
C ILE A 125 0.87 -9.18 -12.33
N ALA A 126 1.00 -9.11 -10.99
CA ALA A 126 2.11 -9.75 -10.29
C ALA A 126 2.10 -11.28 -10.46
N SER A 127 0.92 -11.91 -10.49
CA SER A 127 0.78 -13.34 -10.78
C SER A 127 1.12 -13.68 -12.24
N MET A 128 0.89 -12.77 -13.19
CA MET A 128 1.29 -12.95 -14.60
C MET A 128 2.79 -12.73 -14.81
N LEU A 129 3.43 -11.88 -14.00
CA LEU A 129 4.88 -11.66 -13.96
C LEU A 129 5.65 -12.83 -13.30
N GLY A 130 4.97 -13.93 -12.94
CA GLY A 130 5.59 -15.12 -12.37
C GLY A 130 5.97 -15.00 -10.88
N CYS A 131 5.47 -13.98 -10.16
CA CYS A 131 5.68 -13.90 -8.72
C CYS A 131 4.97 -15.06 -8.02
N LYS A 132 5.67 -15.77 -7.13
CA LYS A 132 5.11 -16.90 -6.39
C LYS A 132 4.09 -16.41 -5.35
N LYS A 133 2.98 -17.15 -5.21
CA LYS A 133 1.97 -16.92 -4.17
C LYS A 133 2.54 -17.35 -2.82
N THR A 134 2.36 -16.50 -1.81
CA THR A 134 2.72 -16.83 -0.43
C THR A 134 1.74 -17.86 0.13
N THR A 135 2.23 -19.02 0.58
CA THR A 135 1.43 -20.04 1.26
C THR A 135 1.27 -19.66 2.74
N ALA A 136 0.01 -19.55 3.19
CA ALA A 136 -0.30 -19.27 4.59
C ALA A 136 -0.05 -20.50 5.47
N SER A 137 0.65 -20.33 6.61
CA SER A 137 0.76 -21.34 7.68
C SER A 137 -0.38 -21.22 8.68
#